data_AF-A0A392NM77-F1
#
_entry.id   AF-A0A392NM77-F1
#
_cell.length_a   1.000
_cell.length_b   1.000
_cell.length_c   1.000
_cell.angle_alpha   90.00
_cell.angle_beta   90.00
_cell.angle_gamma   90.00
#
_symmetry.space_group_name_H-M   'P 1'
#
loop_
_entity.id
_entity.type
_entity.pdbx_description
1 polymer ?
#
loop_
_entity_poly.entity_id
_entity_poly.type
_entity_poly.pdbx_seq_one_letter_code
_entity_poly.pdbx_strand_id
1 'polypeptide(L)' 'MLKCWKDIPGYKLFVRDKWNSFQVDGWVGFVLKEKFKMIKVALKDWHMAHTQNLPSWIESLKARLSALDQKGEEEDL' A
#
# COMPACT_ATOMS: atom_id res chain seq x y z
N MET A 1 -1.72 -5.38 13.58
CA MET A 1 -2.53 -5.98 12.51
C MET A 1 -1.86 -5.70 11.18
N LEU A 2 -1.37 -6.73 10.47
CA LEU A 2 -0.93 -6.57 9.08
C LEU A 2 -2.17 -6.19 8.26
N LYS A 3 -2.27 -4.93 7.79
CA LYS A 3 -3.35 -4.54 6.88
C LYS A 3 -3.31 -5.47 5.66
N CYS A 4 -4.44 -6.08 5.31
CA CYS A 4 -4.53 -6.91 4.12
C CYS A 4 -4.26 -6.03 2.88
N TRP A 5 -3.37 -6.46 1.99
CA TRP A 5 -3.01 -5.68 0.79
C TRP A 5 -4.22 -5.32 -0.07
N LYS A 6 -5.26 -6.17 -0.06
CA LYS A 6 -6.52 -5.97 -0.77
C LYS A 6 -7.27 -4.69 -0.34
N ASP A 7 -7.06 -4.24 0.89
CA ASP A 7 -7.75 -3.08 1.46
C ASP A 7 -7.05 -1.75 1.13
N ILE A 8 -5.88 -1.81 0.51
CA ILE A 8 -5.14 -0.63 0.07
C ILE A 8 -5.72 -0.14 -1.26
N PRO A 9 -6.16 1.14 -1.37
CA PRO A 9 -6.62 1.71 -2.63
C PRO A 9 -5.60 1.49 -3.75
N GLY A 10 -6.06 1.12 -4.94
CA GLY A 10 -5.20 0.84 -6.08
C GLY A 10 -4.60 -0.57 -6.14
N TYR A 11 -4.75 -1.41 -5.11
CA TYR A 11 -4.23 -2.80 -5.12
C TYR A 11 -4.69 -3.60 -6.35
N LYS A 12 -6.00 -3.62 -6.63
CA LYS A 12 -6.54 -4.38 -7.77
C LYS A 12 -6.02 -3.89 -9.11
N LEU A 13 -5.90 -2.57 -9.26
CA LEU A 13 -5.37 -1.94 -10.47
C LEU A 13 -3.90 -2.31 -10.65
N PHE A 14 -3.09 -2.14 -9.59
CA PHE A 14 -1.66 -2.48 -9.59
C PHE A 14 -1.42 -3.95 -9.97
N VAL A 15 -2.15 -4.89 -9.37
CA VAL A 15 -2.00 -6.32 -9.66
C VAL A 15 -2.33 -6.62 -11.11
N ARG A 16 -3.45 -6.10 -11.62
CA ARG A 16 -3.88 -6.31 -13.00
C ARG A 16 -2.84 -5.80 -14.00
N ASP A 17 -2.38 -4.56 -13.80
CA ASP A 17 -1.48 -3.90 -14.74
C ASP A 17 -0.10 -4.58 -14.75
N LYS A 18 0.43 -4.93 -13.58
CA LYS A 18 1.68 -5.70 -13.48
C LYS A 18 1.56 -7.08 -14.09
N TRP A 19 0.48 -7.81 -13.79
CA TRP A 19 0.25 -9.14 -14.34
C TRP A 19 0.22 -9.17 -15.87
N ASN A 20 -0.41 -8.16 -16.47
CA ASN A 20 -0.48 -8.01 -17.92
C ASN A 20 0.86 -7.57 -18.54
N SER A 21 1.71 -6.86 -17.80
CA SER A 21 3.03 -6.45 -18.28
C SER A 21 4.08 -7.57 -18.30
N PHE A 22 3.89 -8.63 -17.50
CA PHE A 22 4.87 -9.71 -17.40
C PHE A 22 4.86 -10.58 -18.66
N GLN A 23 5.94 -10.48 -19.43
CA GLN A 23 6.25 -11.34 -20.57
C GLN A 23 7.16 -12.47 -20.09
N VAL A 24 6.67 -13.71 -20.18
CA VAL A 24 7.42 -14.92 -19.83
C VAL A 24 7.02 -16.00 -20.84
N ASP A 25 8.02 -16.63 -21.47
CA ASP A 25 7.82 -17.71 -22.43
C ASP A 25 8.13 -19.08 -21.82
N GLY A 26 7.49 -20.13 -22.34
CA GLY A 26 7.69 -21.52 -21.94
C GLY A 26 6.38 -22.32 -21.84
N TRP A 27 6.45 -23.53 -21.29
CA TRP A 27 5.23 -24.30 -20.99
C TRP A 27 4.36 -23.59 -19.95
N VAL A 28 3.05 -23.85 -19.98
CA VAL A 28 2.05 -23.14 -19.15
C VAL A 28 2.42 -23.13 -17.65
N GLY A 29 2.95 -24.24 -17.12
CA GLY A 29 3.35 -24.34 -15.72
C GLY A 29 4.52 -23.44 -15.32
N PHE A 30 5.52 -23.26 -16.18
CA PHE A 30 6.64 -22.34 -15.92
C PHE A 30 6.18 -20.89 -16.01
N VAL A 31 5.42 -20.56 -17.07
CA VAL A 31 4.90 -19.21 -17.27
C VAL A 31 4.10 -18.78 -16.04
N LEU A 32 3.20 -19.64 -15.56
CA LEU A 32 2.40 -19.35 -14.37
C LEU A 32 3.27 -19.19 -13.11
N LYS A 33 4.22 -20.12 -12.88
CA LYS A 33 5.15 -20.09 -11.73
C LYS A 33 5.97 -18.80 -11.70
N GLU A 34 6.54 -18.40 -12.83
CA GLU A 34 7.39 -17.21 -12.89
C GLU A 34 6.57 -15.92 -12.79
N LYS A 35 5.40 -15.83 -13.43
CA LYS A 35 4.49 -14.68 -13.23
C LYS A 35 4.07 -14.53 -11.76
N PHE A 36 3.86 -15.64 -11.04
CA PHE A 36 3.59 -15.60 -9.60
C PHE A 36 4.79 -15.12 -8.76
N LYS A 37 6.02 -15.49 -9.11
CA LYS A 37 7.20 -14.94 -8.43
C LYS A 37 7.34 -13.44 -8.67
N MET A 38 7.15 -13.00 -9.91
CA MET A 38 7.27 -11.59 -10.29
C MET A 38 6.21 -10.73 -9.57
N ILE A 39 4.95 -11.17 -9.51
CA ILE A 39 3.90 -10.42 -8.82
C ILE A 39 4.16 -10.34 -7.31
N LYS A 40 4.71 -11.41 -6.70
CA LYS A 40 5.07 -11.42 -5.27
C LYS A 40 6.13 -10.37 -4.95
N VAL A 41 7.18 -10.25 -5.77
CA VAL A 41 8.22 -9.23 -5.60
C VAL A 41 7.64 -7.83 -5.82
N ALA A 42 6.93 -7.62 -6.94
CA ALA A 42 6.33 -6.33 -7.26
C ALA A 42 5.36 -5.84 -6.16
N LEU A 43 4.58 -6.73 -5.57
CA LEU A 43 3.68 -6.41 -4.46
C LEU A 43 4.43 -6.03 -3.18
N LYS A 44 5.57 -6.67 -2.88
CA LYS A 44 6.41 -6.31 -1.75
C LYS A 44 6.95 -4.90 -1.91
N ASP A 45 7.51 -4.58 -3.08
CA ASP A 45 8.07 -3.27 -3.38
C ASP A 45 6.99 -2.18 -3.39
N TRP A 46 5.85 -2.47 -4.01
CA TRP A 46 4.70 -1.58 -4.00
C TRP A 46 4.22 -1.33 -2.58
N HIS A 47 4.04 -2.37 -1.77
CA HIS A 47 3.62 -2.21 -0.38
C HIS A 47 4.59 -1.33 0.40
N MET A 48 5.90 -1.53 0.26
CA MET A 48 6.90 -0.67 0.90
C MET A 48 6.76 0.80 0.46
N ALA A 49 6.72 1.07 -0.85
CA ALA A 49 6.58 2.44 -1.35
C ALA A 49 5.23 3.10 -0.97
N HIS A 50 4.15 2.34 -0.95
CA HIS A 50 2.79 2.85 -0.72
C HIS A 50 2.42 2.96 0.76
N THR A 51 3.06 2.18 1.64
CA THR A 51 2.75 2.17 3.09
C THR A 51 3.85 2.75 3.97
N GLN A 52 5.03 3.08 3.44
CA GLN A 52 6.05 3.83 4.20
C GLN A 52 5.63 5.27 4.53
N ASN A 53 4.61 5.84 3.87
CA ASN A 53 4.02 7.12 4.25
C ASN A 53 2.95 7.00 5.35
N LEU A 54 2.65 5.80 5.84
CA LEU A 54 1.64 5.63 6.89
C LEU A 54 2.09 6.19 8.25
N PRO A 55 3.35 5.97 8.71
CA PRO A 55 3.85 6.57 9.95
C PRO A 55 3.83 8.10 9.89
N SER A 56 4.33 8.69 8.80
CA SER A 56 4.34 10.15 8.61
C SER A 56 2.92 10.72 8.49
N TRP A 57 1.99 10.01 7.85
CA TRP A 57 0.59 10.40 7.80
C TRP A 57 -0.08 10.32 9.18
N ILE A 58 0.23 9.27 9.98
CA ILE A 58 -0.25 9.14 11.36
C ILE A 58 0.29 10.27 12.24
N GLU A 59 1.57 10.62 12.12
CA GLU A 59 2.16 11.73 12.87
C GLU A 59 1.55 13.07 12.48
N SER A 60 1.35 13.30 11.17
CA SER A 60 0.67 14.51 10.67
C SER A 60 -0.77 14.60 11.19
N LEU A 61 -1.51 13.47 11.20
CA LEU A 61 -2.86 13.43 11.74
C LEU A 61 -2.90 13.64 13.26
N LYS A 62 -1.97 13.04 14.00
CA LYS A 62 -1.83 13.27 15.45
C LYS A 62 -1.53 14.73 15.75
N ALA A 63 -0.61 15.35 15.01
CA ALA A 63 -0.27 16.78 15.18
C ALA A 63 -1.49 17.67 14.92
N ARG A 64 -2.27 17.37 13.87
CA ARG A 64 -3.52 18.09 13.57
C ARG A 64 -4.58 17.89 14.65
N LEU A 65 -4.70 16.68 15.21
CA LEU A 65 -5.63 16.38 16.30
C LEU A 65 -5.27 17.18 17.56
N SER A 66 -4.00 17.15 17.98
CA SER A 66 -3.53 17.91 19.14
C SER A 66 -3.74 19.42 19.00
N ALA A 67 -3.57 19.97 17.79
CA ALA A 67 -3.83 21.38 17.53
C ALA A 67 -5.32 21.76 17.63
N LEU A 68 -6.24 20.81 17.37
CA LEU A 68 -7.68 21.02 17.52
C LEU A 68 -8.10 20.88 18.98
N ASP A 69 -7.57 19.91 19.72
CA ASP A 69 -7.83 19.75 21.15
C ASP A 69 -7.42 21.01 21.92
N GLN A 70 -6.23 21.56 21.65
CA GLN A 70 -5.75 22.77 22.31
C GLN A 70 -6.64 24.01 22.04
N LYS A 71 -7.20 24.12 20.83
CA LYS A 71 -8.13 25.22 20.51
C LYS A 71 -9.48 25.08 21.22
N GLY A 72 -9.97 23.86 21.40
CA GLY A 72 -11.19 23.62 22.15
C GLY A 72 -11.08 24.04 23.61
N GLU A 73 -9.91 23.85 24.22
CA GLU A 73 -9.66 24.26 25.61
C GLU A 73 -9.51 25.79 25.78
N GLU A 74 -9.08 26.51 24.75
CA GLU A 74 -8.99 27.99 24.77
C GLU A 74 -10.36 28.68 24.60
N GLU A 75 -11.34 28.03 23.97
CA GLU A 75 -12.69 28.56 23.77
C GLU A 75 -13.63 28.36 24.98
N ASP A 76 -13.27 27.47 25.92
CA ASP A 76 -14.02 27.18 27.16
C ASP A 76 -13.55 28.02 28.39
N LEU A 77 -12.61 28.97 28.20
CA LEU A 77 -12.11 29.93 29.21
C LEU A 77 -12.70 31.34 29.03
#